data_AF-A0AAU2KA11-F1
#
_entry.id   AF-A0AAU2KA11-F1
#
_cell.length_a   1.000
_cell.length_b   1.000
_cell.length_c   1.000
_cell.angle_alpha   90.00
_cell.angle_beta   90.00
_cell.angle_gamma   90.00
#
_symmetry.space_group_name_H-M   'P 1'
#
loop_
_entity.id
_entity.type
_entity.pdbx_description
1 polymer ?
#
loop_
_entity_poly.entity_id
_entity_poly.type
_entity_poly.pdbx_seq_one_letter_code
_entity_poly.pdbx_strand_id
1 'polypeptide(L)'
;MSIWRGRETSGGMQITGNGNQVNTGRIGGNQQQSYVGTGQDDTRLQAALAKLSELDAAIEEHAEELSNADLARRTAGRIGEELNSAQPDQRRIRDNLEDLGLAIGSAAAAVTVLQGLTTAVAALLG
;
A
#
# COMPACT_ATOMS: atom_id res chain seq x y z
N MET A 1 9.24 65.92 -45.62
CA MET A 1 8.12 65.54 -46.50
C MET A 1 8.15 64.03 -46.63
N SER A 2 6.97 63.39 -46.68
CA SER A 2 6.70 61.94 -46.67
C SER A 2 6.33 61.36 -45.30
N ILE A 3 5.03 61.10 -45.21
CA ILE A 3 4.27 60.41 -44.17
C ILE A 3 3.98 59.03 -44.77
N TRP A 4 4.22 57.91 -44.08
CA TRP A 4 3.43 56.68 -44.28
C TRP A 4 3.35 55.90 -42.96
N ARG A 5 2.09 55.53 -42.66
CA ARG A 5 1.60 54.83 -41.48
C ARG A 5 2.00 53.36 -41.50
N GLY A 6 2.08 52.76 -40.30
CA GLY A 6 1.56 51.42 -40.10
C GLY A 6 2.16 50.65 -38.93
N ARG A 7 1.38 50.54 -37.83
CA ARG A 7 1.24 49.35 -36.95
C ARG A 7 2.50 48.91 -36.16
N GLU A 8 2.52 48.68 -34.85
CA GLU A 8 1.58 48.22 -33.82
C GLU A 8 2.03 48.85 -32.48
N THR A 9 1.18 49.67 -31.83
CA THR A 9 0.42 49.32 -30.61
C THR A 9 1.24 48.78 -29.44
N SER A 10 1.22 49.58 -28.37
CA SER A 10 1.30 49.18 -26.95
C SER A 10 2.72 48.87 -26.44
N GLY A 11 3.38 49.71 -25.64
CA GLY A 11 2.85 50.62 -24.64
C GLY A 11 2.43 49.86 -23.38
N GLY A 12 3.12 50.12 -22.27
CA GLY A 12 2.68 49.75 -20.92
C GLY A 12 3.63 48.78 -20.22
N MET A 13 4.62 49.29 -19.51
CA MET A 13 4.59 49.36 -18.03
C MET A 13 4.34 48.00 -17.37
N GLN A 14 5.43 47.35 -16.93
CA GLN A 14 5.35 46.43 -15.80
C GLN A 14 5.34 47.24 -14.50
N ILE A 15 4.14 47.59 -14.07
CA ILE A 15 3.81 47.88 -12.67
C ILE A 15 2.60 47.00 -12.34
N THR A 16 2.53 46.55 -11.10
CA THR A 16 1.50 45.71 -10.44
C THR A 16 2.04 44.30 -10.24
N GLY A 17 2.16 43.78 -9.03
CA GLY A 17 1.55 44.14 -7.77
C GLY A 17 1.43 42.83 -7.02
N ASN A 18 1.73 42.86 -5.72
CA ASN A 18 1.37 41.78 -4.82
C ASN A 18 -0.12 41.47 -5.00
N GLY A 19 -0.44 40.23 -5.34
CA GLY A 19 -1.81 39.82 -5.58
C GLY A 19 -1.85 38.41 -6.13
N ASN A 20 -2.37 37.48 -5.32
CA ASN A 20 -2.82 36.15 -5.70
C ASN A 20 -3.41 36.15 -7.13
N GLN A 21 -2.66 35.67 -8.12
CA GLN A 21 -3.21 35.40 -9.45
C GLN A 21 -3.54 33.92 -9.57
N VAL A 22 -4.80 33.66 -9.21
CA VAL A 22 -5.57 32.50 -9.66
C VAL A 22 -5.95 32.75 -11.13
N ASN A 23 -5.24 32.14 -12.09
CA ASN A 23 -5.70 31.89 -13.47
C ASN A 23 -4.62 31.13 -14.26
N THR A 24 -4.85 30.00 -14.95
CA THR A 24 -5.74 29.87 -16.10
C THR A 24 -5.99 28.41 -16.50
N GLY A 25 -7.26 28.07 -16.75
CA GLY A 25 -7.61 27.21 -17.88
C GLY A 25 -7.81 25.71 -17.66
N ARG A 26 -9.03 25.34 -17.21
CA ARG A 26 -9.79 24.13 -17.61
C ARG A 26 -9.00 22.84 -17.88
N ILE A 27 -8.88 22.02 -16.84
CA ILE A 27 -9.14 20.57 -16.89
C ILE A 27 -10.13 20.36 -15.73
N GLY A 28 -11.42 20.11 -15.90
CA GLY A 28 -11.99 19.19 -16.88
C GLY A 28 -11.97 17.75 -16.36
N GLY A 29 -12.28 17.53 -15.08
CA GLY A 29 -12.61 16.19 -14.57
C GLY A 29 -11.87 15.78 -13.30
N ASN A 30 -12.67 15.40 -12.31
CA ASN A 30 -12.38 14.47 -11.22
C ASN A 30 -11.09 14.65 -10.38
N GLN A 31 -11.32 15.15 -9.17
CA GLN A 31 -10.94 14.50 -7.91
C GLN A 31 -10.03 13.27 -8.09
N GLN A 32 -8.71 13.48 -8.09
CA GLN A 32 -7.80 12.46 -7.61
C GLN A 32 -7.05 13.06 -6.43
N GLN A 33 -7.54 12.63 -5.27
CA GLN A 33 -6.98 12.82 -3.95
C GLN A 33 -5.46 12.58 -4.02
N SER A 34 -4.68 13.57 -3.62
CA SER A 34 -3.29 13.35 -3.25
C SER A 34 -3.29 12.52 -1.95
N TYR A 35 -3.31 11.20 -2.08
CA TYR A 35 -3.08 10.28 -0.97
C TYR A 35 -1.59 10.33 -0.62
N VAL A 36 -1.22 11.25 0.28
CA VAL A 36 0.11 11.28 0.91
C VAL A 36 0.03 10.38 2.15
N GLY A 37 0.13 9.08 1.92
CA GLY A 37 0.32 8.05 2.94
C GLY A 37 1.31 7.01 2.39
N THR A 38 2.54 7.42 2.09
CA THR A 38 3.41 6.70 1.12
C THR A 38 4.79 6.38 1.67
N GLY A 39 4.90 5.84 2.89
CA GLY A 39 6.21 5.42 3.40
C GLY A 39 6.16 4.51 4.61
N GLN A 40 5.47 4.93 5.68
CA GLN A 40 5.34 4.09 6.88
C GLN A 40 4.41 2.90 6.66
N ASP A 41 3.28 3.10 5.98
CA ASP A 41 2.35 2.01 5.67
C ASP A 41 2.93 1.05 4.62
N ASP A 42 3.66 1.58 3.63
CA ASP A 42 4.43 0.76 2.69
C ASP A 42 5.52 -0.07 3.41
N THR A 43 6.22 0.51 4.38
CA THR A 43 7.24 -0.21 5.17
C THR A 43 6.60 -1.30 6.04
N ARG A 44 5.46 -1.02 6.68
CA ARG A 44 4.72 -2.00 7.49
C ARG A 44 4.15 -3.13 6.63
N LEU A 45 3.65 -2.80 5.44
CA LEU A 45 3.16 -3.76 4.47
C LEU A 45 4.30 -4.67 3.99
N GLN A 46 5.46 -4.08 3.65
CA GLN A 46 6.65 -4.84 3.29
C GLN A 46 7.12 -5.75 4.43
N ALA A 47 7.07 -5.29 5.68
CA ALA A 47 7.40 -6.11 6.84
C ALA A 47 6.43 -7.30 7.02
N ALA A 48 5.13 -7.07 6.83
CA ALA A 48 4.12 -8.13 6.89
C ALA A 48 4.31 -9.16 5.75
N LEU A 49 4.58 -8.70 4.53
CA LEU A 49 4.85 -9.56 3.37
C LEU A 49 6.16 -10.35 3.54
N ALA A 50 7.20 -9.74 4.10
CA ALA A 50 8.45 -10.44 4.41
C ALA A 50 8.22 -11.56 5.43
N LYS A 51 7.43 -11.30 6.49
CA LYS A 51 7.06 -12.31 7.47
C LYS A 51 6.18 -13.42 6.89
N LEU A 52 5.32 -13.10 5.93
CA LEU A 52 4.53 -14.10 5.22
C LEU A 52 5.44 -15.01 4.39
N SER A 53 6.43 -14.44 3.69
CA SER A 53 7.42 -15.24 2.94
C SER A 53 8.28 -16.12 3.85
N GLU A 54 8.69 -15.63 5.02
CA GLU A 54 9.37 -16.45 6.03
C GLU A 54 8.46 -17.62 6.51
N LEU A 55 7.16 -17.35 6.65
CA LEU A 55 6.20 -18.37 7.07
C LEU A 55 5.98 -19.44 6.00
N ASP A 56 5.89 -19.04 4.73
CA ASP A 56 5.80 -19.98 3.61
C ASP A 56 7.02 -20.91 3.56
N ALA A 57 8.23 -20.36 3.75
CA ALA A 57 9.45 -21.16 3.83
C ALA A 57 9.43 -22.14 5.02
N ALA A 58 8.99 -21.69 6.20
CA ALA A 58 8.86 -22.56 7.37
C ALA A 58 7.80 -23.65 7.19
N ILE A 59 6.69 -23.35 6.49
CA ILE A 59 5.65 -24.33 6.15
C ILE A 59 6.17 -25.38 5.16
N GLU A 60 7.04 -24.99 4.23
CA GLU A 60 7.67 -25.92 3.30
C GLU A 60 8.70 -26.80 4.01
N GLU A 61 9.57 -26.22 4.82
CA GLU A 61 10.61 -26.93 5.57
C GLU A 61 10.03 -27.92 6.60
N HIS A 62 8.98 -27.52 7.32
CA HIS A 62 8.39 -28.30 8.41
C HIS A 62 7.07 -28.97 8.02
N ALA A 63 6.79 -29.19 6.73
CA ALA A 63 5.49 -29.68 6.25
C ALA A 63 5.02 -30.97 6.94
N GLU A 64 5.95 -31.88 7.27
CA GLU A 64 5.66 -33.16 7.95
C GLU A 64 5.28 -33.00 9.43
N GLU A 65 5.64 -31.86 10.04
CA GLU A 65 5.38 -31.55 11.45
C GLU A 65 4.09 -30.74 11.63
N LEU A 66 3.50 -30.23 10.55
CA LEU A 66 2.27 -29.45 10.59
C LEU A 66 1.04 -30.35 10.75
N SER A 67 0.01 -29.82 11.42
CA SER A 67 -1.27 -30.52 11.51
C SER A 67 -1.98 -30.63 10.16
N ASN A 68 -1.82 -29.62 9.29
CA ASN A 68 -2.31 -29.65 7.92
C ASN A 68 -1.52 -28.68 7.01
N ALA A 69 -0.47 -29.17 6.35
CA ALA A 69 0.38 -28.36 5.49
C ALA A 69 -0.35 -27.73 4.29
N ASP A 70 -1.27 -28.47 3.65
CA ASP A 70 -2.04 -27.95 2.50
C ASP A 70 -3.01 -26.83 2.89
N LEU A 71 -3.61 -26.94 4.07
CA LEU A 71 -4.42 -25.85 4.61
C LEU A 71 -3.53 -24.64 4.95
N ALA A 72 -2.39 -24.86 5.61
CA ALA A 72 -1.46 -23.79 5.97
C ALA A 72 -1.00 -22.99 4.74
N ARG A 73 -0.55 -23.67 3.66
CA ARG A 73 -0.14 -23.03 2.40
C ARG A 73 -1.27 -22.23 1.75
N ARG A 74 -2.47 -22.80 1.68
CA ARG A 74 -3.64 -22.11 1.09
C ARG A 74 -4.03 -20.87 1.89
N THR A 75 -4.00 -20.96 3.21
CA THR A 75 -4.37 -19.85 4.10
C THR A 75 -3.32 -18.75 4.08
N ALA A 76 -2.02 -19.09 4.06
CA ALA A 76 -0.94 -18.12 3.86
C ALA A 76 -1.09 -17.38 2.52
N GLY A 77 -1.39 -18.09 1.43
CA GLY A 77 -1.66 -17.49 0.13
C GLY A 77 -2.83 -16.48 0.16
N ARG A 78 -3.94 -16.83 0.82
CA ARG A 78 -5.10 -15.91 1.00
C ARG A 78 -4.74 -14.65 1.79
N ILE A 79 -3.89 -14.77 2.82
CA ILE A 79 -3.40 -13.61 3.57
C ILE A 79 -2.56 -12.72 2.65
N GLY A 80 -1.70 -13.31 1.82
CA GLY A 80 -0.91 -12.57 0.84
C GLY A 80 -1.77 -11.84 -0.19
N GLU A 81 -2.81 -12.49 -0.73
CA GLU A 81 -3.78 -11.88 -1.64
C GLU A 81 -4.50 -10.70 -0.98
N GLU A 82 -4.95 -10.87 0.27
CA GLU A 82 -5.67 -9.83 1.01
C GLU A 82 -4.77 -8.65 1.36
N LEU A 83 -3.52 -8.88 1.76
CA LEU A 83 -2.53 -7.83 2.02
C LEU A 83 -2.17 -7.03 0.77
N ASN A 84 -2.22 -7.64 -0.42
CA ASN A 84 -2.00 -6.96 -1.70
C ASN A 84 -3.28 -6.36 -2.30
N SER A 85 -4.43 -6.49 -1.62
CA SER A 85 -5.69 -5.88 -2.04
C SER A 85 -5.61 -4.36 -1.95
N ALA A 86 -6.33 -3.67 -2.85
CA ALA A 86 -6.50 -2.22 -2.76
C ALA A 86 -7.27 -1.79 -1.49
N GLN A 87 -8.05 -2.71 -0.91
CA GLN A 87 -8.80 -2.51 0.34
C GLN A 87 -8.67 -3.80 1.17
N PRO A 88 -7.59 -3.96 1.96
CA PRO A 88 -7.40 -5.14 2.80
C PRO A 88 -8.49 -5.22 3.87
N ASP A 89 -9.23 -6.32 3.90
CA ASP A 89 -10.19 -6.62 4.95
C ASP A 89 -9.48 -7.18 6.19
N GLN A 90 -9.33 -6.32 7.20
CA GLN A 90 -8.70 -6.65 8.48
C GLN A 90 -9.32 -7.87 9.17
N ARG A 91 -10.65 -8.02 9.08
CA ARG A 91 -11.36 -9.13 9.73
C ARG A 91 -11.01 -10.42 9.02
N ARG A 92 -11.03 -10.40 7.68
CA ARG A 92 -10.67 -11.56 6.87
C ARG A 92 -9.21 -11.98 7.08
N ILE A 93 -8.29 -11.03 7.23
CA ILE A 93 -6.89 -11.33 7.55
C ILE A 93 -6.78 -12.00 8.92
N ARG A 94 -7.49 -11.51 9.95
CA ARG A 94 -7.49 -12.12 11.28
C ARG A 94 -8.08 -13.53 11.28
N ASP A 95 -9.23 -13.71 10.62
CA ASP A 95 -9.86 -15.03 10.50
C ASP A 95 -8.90 -16.03 9.82
N ASN A 96 -8.20 -15.60 8.75
CA ASN A 96 -7.20 -16.43 8.11
C ASN A 96 -5.98 -16.72 9.02
N LEU A 97 -5.53 -15.77 9.86
CA LEU A 97 -4.43 -16.00 10.81
C LEU A 97 -4.81 -17.04 11.88
N GLU A 98 -6.07 -17.03 12.34
CA GLU A 98 -6.60 -18.03 13.26
C GLU A 98 -6.61 -19.43 12.63
N ASP A 99 -7.15 -19.53 11.40
CA ASP A 99 -7.13 -20.77 10.62
C ASP A 99 -5.69 -21.29 10.38
N LEU A 100 -4.74 -20.37 10.15
CA LEU A 100 -3.34 -20.70 9.95
C LEU A 100 -2.68 -21.24 11.23
N GLY A 101 -3.04 -20.68 12.40
CA GLY A 101 -2.63 -21.22 13.70
C GLY A 101 -3.11 -22.65 13.94
N LEU A 102 -4.36 -22.94 13.57
CA LEU A 102 -4.92 -24.29 13.65
C LEU A 102 -4.23 -25.27 12.69
N ALA A 103 -3.88 -24.81 11.48
CA ALA A 103 -3.22 -25.64 10.46
C ALA A 103 -1.76 -25.95 10.80
N ILE A 104 -1.06 -25.00 11.43
CA ILE A 104 0.35 -25.16 11.84
C ILE A 104 0.48 -26.13 13.02
N GLY A 105 -0.42 -26.07 14.00
CA GLY A 105 -0.37 -26.94 15.17
C GLY A 105 0.82 -26.64 16.07
N SER A 106 1.54 -27.68 16.53
CA SER A 106 2.62 -27.57 17.53
C SER A 106 4.03 -27.42 16.97
N ALA A 107 4.20 -27.25 15.65
CA ALA A 107 5.51 -27.08 15.03
C ALA A 107 6.15 -25.74 15.48
N ALA A 108 7.05 -25.80 16.47
CA ALA A 108 7.54 -24.63 17.20
C ALA A 108 8.19 -23.56 16.31
N ALA A 109 8.90 -24.00 15.26
CA ALA A 109 9.51 -23.10 14.28
C ALA A 109 8.45 -22.29 13.51
N ALA A 110 7.45 -22.97 12.92
CA ALA A 110 6.35 -22.32 12.20
C ALA A 110 5.46 -21.46 13.11
N VAL A 111 5.24 -21.88 14.36
CA VAL A 111 4.51 -21.09 15.37
C VAL A 111 5.22 -19.77 15.68
N THR A 112 6.55 -19.81 15.81
CA THR A 112 7.35 -18.59 16.09
C THR A 112 7.22 -17.59 14.94
N VAL A 113 7.30 -18.05 13.69
CA VAL A 113 7.15 -17.19 12.52
C VAL A 113 5.71 -16.67 12.38
N LEU A 114 4.70 -17.50 12.65
CA LEU A 114 3.29 -17.10 12.68
C LEU A 114 3.01 -15.97 13.69
N GLN A 115 3.59 -16.06 14.89
CA GLN A 115 3.46 -15.00 15.90
C GLN A 115 4.10 -13.69 15.43
N GLY A 116 5.24 -13.78 14.75
CA GLY A 116 5.89 -12.64 14.10
C GLY A 116 5.02 -12.01 13.02
N LEU A 117 4.40 -12.82 12.15
CA LEU A 117 3.45 -12.36 11.14
C LEU A 117 2.23 -11.68 11.76
N THR A 118 1.64 -12.29 12.79
CA THR A 118 0.49 -11.72 13.50
C THR A 118 0.81 -10.35 14.07
N THR A 119 2.01 -10.19 14.63
CA THR A 119 2.49 -8.91 15.18
C THR A 119 2.71 -7.87 14.07
N ALA A 120 3.32 -8.27 12.95
CA ALA A 120 3.55 -7.39 11.80
C ALA A 120 2.23 -6.92 11.16
N VAL A 121 1.26 -7.82 11.02
CA VAL A 121 -0.09 -7.49 10.55
C VAL A 121 -0.79 -6.55 11.53
N ALA A 122 -0.73 -6.81 12.84
CA ALA A 122 -1.32 -5.91 13.83
C ALA A 122 -0.70 -4.49 13.73
N ALA A 123 0.62 -4.38 13.60
CA ALA A 123 1.31 -3.11 13.45
C ALA A 123 0.97 -2.36 12.14
N LEU A 124 0.63 -3.10 11.07
CA LEU A 124 0.13 -2.55 9.81
C LEU A 124 -1.29 -2.02 9.95
N LEU A 125 -2.15 -2.76 10.65
CA LEU A 125 -3.59 -2.51 10.71
C LEU A 125 -4.01 -1.48 11.79
N GLY A 126 -3.13 -1.18 12.75
CA GLY A 126 -3.35 -0.19 13.81
C GLY A 126 -4.06 -0.77 15.03
#